data_AF-A0A7J4ER54-F1
#
_entry.id   AF-A0A7J4ER54-F1
#
_cell.length_a   1.000
_cell.length_b   1.000
_cell.length_c   1.000
_cell.angle_alpha   90.00
_cell.angle_beta   90.00
_cell.angle_gamma   90.00
#
_symmetry.space_group_name_H-M   'P 1'
#
loop_
_entity.id
_entity.type
_entity.pdbx_description
1 polymer ?
#
loop_
_entity_poly.entity_id
_entity_poly.type
_entity_poly.pdbx_seq_one_letter_code
_entity_poly.pdbx_strand_id
1 'polypeptide(L)'
;MLQKGKKAIKKLEESERKYRTTFEHTGTAMTIIEGDTTLSLVNSEFEKLSGYKKEEVVGRSWTQFVHPDDLEWMKKYHFARRKRLAAGTRGRCCVPGWVLKRYSR
;
A
#
# COMPACT_ATOMS: atom_id res chain seq x y z
N MET A 1 28.56 -23.93 12.51
CA MET A 1 27.80 -22.65 12.63
C MET A 1 26.84 -22.35 11.46
N LEU A 2 26.79 -23.14 10.38
CA LEU A 2 25.95 -22.87 9.19
C LEU A 2 24.44 -23.22 9.31
N GLN A 3 24.01 -24.02 10.29
CA GLN A 3 22.59 -24.42 10.42
C GLN A 3 21.68 -23.30 10.94
N LYS A 4 22.19 -22.38 11.78
CA LYS A 4 21.38 -21.28 12.33
C LYS A 4 20.99 -20.26 11.26
N GLY A 5 21.90 -19.93 10.34
CA GLY A 5 21.62 -19.03 9.21
C GLY A 5 20.58 -19.59 8.24
N LYS A 6 20.68 -20.87 7.88
CA LYS A 6 19.72 -21.52 6.97
C LYS A 6 18.31 -21.60 7.56
N LYS A 7 18.17 -21.87 8.86
CA LYS A 7 16.85 -21.86 9.55
C LYS A 7 16.26 -20.45 9.65
N ALA A 8 17.09 -19.43 9.85
CA ALA A 8 16.65 -18.03 9.90
C ALA A 8 16.14 -17.56 8.52
N ILE A 9 16.88 -17.86 7.45
CA ILE A 9 16.48 -17.53 6.07
C ILE A 9 15.17 -18.24 5.72
N LYS A 10 15.05 -19.55 6.01
CA LYS A 10 13.86 -20.32 5.68
C LYS A 10 12.61 -19.83 6.43
N LYS A 11 12.75 -19.42 7.69
CA LYS A 11 11.66 -18.78 8.45
C LYS A 11 11.28 -17.42 7.88
N LEU A 12 12.27 -16.64 7.43
CA LEU A 12 12.03 -15.35 6.79
C LEU A 12 11.24 -15.55 5.49
N GLU A 13 11.68 -16.46 4.62
CA GLU A 13 11.00 -16.81 3.37
C GLU A 13 9.58 -17.35 3.58
N GLU A 14 9.35 -18.20 4.58
CA GLU A 14 8.00 -18.68 4.92
C GLU A 14 7.11 -17.55 5.44
N SER A 15 7.66 -16.63 6.25
CA SER A 15 6.91 -15.49 6.76
C SER A 15 6.56 -14.49 5.65
N GLU A 16 7.48 -14.23 4.72
CA GLU A 16 7.25 -13.39 3.54
C GLU A 16 6.25 -14.04 2.58
N ARG A 17 6.33 -15.36 2.38
CA ARG A 17 5.39 -16.08 1.51
C ARG A 17 3.98 -16.03 2.11
N LYS A 18 3.84 -16.28 3.42
CA LYS A 18 2.54 -16.11 4.10
C LYS A 18 2.04 -14.68 4.01
N TYR A 19 2.90 -13.69 4.26
CA TYR A 19 2.53 -12.27 4.14
C TYR A 19 2.04 -11.96 2.72
N ARG A 20 2.78 -12.36 1.69
CA ARG A 20 2.42 -12.16 0.27
C ARG A 20 1.11 -12.84 -0.07
N THR A 21 0.92 -14.11 0.30
CA THR A 21 -0.35 -14.82 0.06
C THR A 21 -1.52 -14.13 0.77
N THR A 22 -1.38 -13.75 2.03
CA THR A 22 -2.46 -13.04 2.73
C THR A 22 -2.74 -11.67 2.12
N PHE A 23 -1.70 -10.91 1.78
CA PHE A 23 -1.81 -9.57 1.20
C PHE A 23 -2.39 -9.56 -0.22
N GLU A 24 -2.09 -10.58 -1.02
CA GLU A 24 -2.62 -10.74 -2.38
C GLU A 24 -4.03 -11.33 -2.41
N HIS A 25 -4.40 -12.19 -1.45
CA HIS A 25 -5.69 -12.87 -1.44
C HIS A 25 -6.75 -12.24 -0.54
N THR A 26 -6.41 -11.25 0.29
CA THR A 26 -7.44 -10.39 0.87
C THR A 26 -8.10 -9.64 -0.29
N GLY A 27 -9.36 -9.93 -0.59
CA GLY A 27 -10.15 -9.32 -1.69
C GLY A 27 -10.40 -7.81 -1.55
N THR A 28 -9.47 -7.10 -0.92
CA THR A 28 -9.47 -5.67 -0.66
C THR A 28 -8.19 -5.09 -1.25
N ALA A 29 -8.31 -4.01 -2.00
CA ALA A 29 -7.15 -3.27 -2.48
C ALA A 29 -6.32 -2.73 -1.30
N MET A 30 -5.02 -3.06 -1.26
CA MET A 30 -4.09 -2.66 -0.21
C MET A 30 -2.88 -1.96 -0.82
N THR A 31 -2.48 -0.87 -0.18
CA THR A 31 -1.28 -0.11 -0.53
C THR A 31 -0.48 0.25 0.72
N ILE A 32 0.84 0.24 0.59
CA ILE A 32 1.79 0.73 1.58
C ILE A 32 2.27 2.08 1.10
N ILE A 33 2.09 3.11 1.93
CA ILE A 33 2.48 4.49 1.63
C ILE A 33 3.56 4.90 2.62
N GLU A 34 4.63 5.50 2.12
CA GLU A 34 5.77 6.04 2.87
C GLU A 34 5.52 7.47 3.36
N GLY A 35 6.33 7.92 4.32
CA GLY A 35 6.24 9.24 5.00
C GLY A 35 6.04 10.41 4.03
N ASP A 36 6.75 10.37 2.92
CA ASP A 36 6.81 11.32 1.81
C ASP A 36 5.66 11.19 0.78
N THR A 37 4.68 10.32 1.04
CA THR A 37 3.55 9.96 0.14
C THR A 37 3.88 8.98 -0.99
N THR A 38 5.07 8.41 -1.00
CA THR A 38 5.48 7.41 -2.01
C THR A 38 4.75 6.07 -1.78
N LEU A 39 4.25 5.46 -2.85
CA LEU A 39 3.68 4.12 -2.84
C LEU A 39 4.82 3.09 -2.83
N SER A 40 5.03 2.45 -1.68
CA SER A 40 6.07 1.44 -1.47
C SER A 40 5.66 0.10 -2.08
N LEU A 41 4.38 -0.27 -1.92
CA LEU A 41 3.87 -1.58 -2.33
C LEU A 41 2.36 -1.53 -2.56
N VAL A 42 1.87 -2.28 -3.55
CA VAL A 42 0.43 -2.43 -3.85
C VAL A 42 0.11 -3.91 -4.11
N ASN A 43 -1.11 -4.36 -3.80
CA ASN A 43 -1.54 -5.74 -4.12
C ASN A 43 -2.16 -5.86 -5.51
N SER A 44 -2.36 -7.09 -5.98
CA SER A 44 -3.03 -7.40 -7.25
C SER A 44 -4.48 -6.90 -7.28
N GLU A 45 -5.19 -6.90 -6.15
CA GLU A 45 -6.54 -6.34 -6.05
C GLU A 45 -6.54 -4.82 -6.26
N PHE A 46 -5.48 -4.12 -5.86
CA PHE A 46 -5.31 -2.71 -6.20
C PHE A 46 -5.14 -2.51 -7.70
N GLU A 47 -4.38 -3.37 -8.39
CA GLU A 47 -4.25 -3.29 -9.85
C GLU A 47 -5.60 -3.48 -10.54
N LYS A 48 -6.38 -4.48 -10.09
CA LYS A 48 -7.73 -4.73 -10.61
C LYS A 48 -8.69 -3.57 -10.34
N LEU A 49 -8.64 -2.99 -9.13
CA LEU A 49 -9.55 -1.93 -8.72
C LEU A 49 -9.21 -0.58 -9.38
N SER A 50 -7.93 -0.24 -9.44
CA SER A 50 -7.45 1.06 -9.96
C SER A 50 -7.22 1.07 -11.47
N GLY A 51 -7.00 -0.10 -12.09
CA GLY A 51 -6.62 -0.21 -13.49
C GLY A 51 -5.18 0.19 -13.81
N TYR A 52 -4.36 0.45 -12.77
CA TYR A 52 -2.93 0.70 -12.89
C TYR A 52 -2.13 -0.54 -12.55
N LYS A 53 -1.06 -0.82 -13.30
CA LYS A 53 -0.13 -1.89 -12.91
C LYS A 53 0.72 -1.45 -11.74
N LYS A 54 1.11 -2.40 -10.88
CA LYS A 54 1.97 -2.15 -9.72
C LYS A 54 3.28 -1.48 -10.13
N GLU A 55 3.86 -1.84 -11.26
CA GLU A 55 5.11 -1.26 -11.75
C GLU A 55 4.96 0.22 -12.15
N GLU A 56 3.75 0.67 -12.47
CA GLU A 56 3.49 2.06 -12.86
C GLU A 56 3.28 2.98 -11.64
N VAL A 57 2.86 2.42 -10.51
CA VAL A 57 2.48 3.17 -9.30
C VAL A 57 3.52 3.07 -8.20
N VAL A 58 4.23 1.94 -8.07
CA VAL A 58 5.26 1.75 -7.06
C VAL A 58 6.41 2.71 -7.32
N GLY A 59 6.89 3.37 -6.26
CA GLY A 59 7.92 4.40 -6.32
C GLY A 59 7.40 5.79 -6.72
N ARG A 60 6.10 5.93 -7.01
CA ARG A 60 5.46 7.23 -7.29
C ARG A 60 4.60 7.69 -6.13
N SER A 61 4.35 9.00 -6.04
CA SER A 61 3.46 9.55 -5.03
C SER A 61 2.00 9.30 -5.41
N TRP A 62 1.19 8.82 -4.46
CA TRP A 62 -0.25 8.62 -4.70
C TRP A 62 -0.97 9.92 -5.09
N THR A 63 -0.40 11.08 -4.74
CA THR A 63 -0.93 12.40 -5.07
C THR A 63 -0.98 12.70 -6.58
N GLN A 64 -0.18 11.98 -7.39
CA GLN A 64 -0.15 12.14 -8.84
C GLN A 64 -1.33 11.46 -9.53
N PHE A 65 -2.01 10.55 -8.83
CA PHE A 65 -3.09 9.74 -9.37
C PHE A 65 -4.46 10.09 -8.79
N VAL A 66 -4.50 11.06 -7.89
CA VAL A 66 -5.73 11.56 -7.27
C VAL A 66 -6.17 12.82 -8.00
N HIS A 67 -7.48 12.96 -8.20
CA HIS A 67 -8.06 14.14 -8.84
C HIS A 67 -7.72 15.40 -8.03
N PRO A 68 -7.39 16.54 -8.67
CA PRO A 68 -7.04 17.77 -7.96
C PRO A 68 -8.11 18.23 -6.96
N ASP A 69 -9.39 18.09 -7.30
CA ASP A 69 -10.51 18.43 -6.40
C ASP A 69 -10.52 17.57 -5.13
N ASP A 70 -10.04 16.33 -5.23
CA ASP A 70 -9.96 15.41 -4.10
C ASP A 70 -8.63 15.49 -3.33
N LEU A 71 -7.62 16.08 -3.96
CA LEU A 71 -6.26 16.02 -3.47
C LEU A 71 -6.09 16.72 -2.12
N GLU A 72 -6.72 17.87 -1.95
CA GLU A 72 -6.56 18.68 -0.75
C GLU A 72 -7.12 17.99 0.50
N TRP A 73 -8.35 17.47 0.41
CA TRP A 73 -8.98 16.79 1.53
C TRP A 73 -8.33 15.43 1.80
N MET A 74 -7.92 14.70 0.76
CA MET A 74 -7.20 13.42 0.91
C MET A 74 -5.85 13.62 1.57
N LYS A 75 -5.09 14.67 1.23
CA LYS A 75 -3.83 15.01 1.91
C LYS A 75 -4.09 15.27 3.40
N LYS A 76 -5.07 16.12 3.72
CA LYS A 76 -5.46 16.41 5.11
C LYS A 76 -5.80 15.12 5.87
N TYR A 77 -6.61 14.25 5.27
CA TYR A 77 -6.98 12.96 5.86
C TYR A 77 -5.77 12.04 6.08
N HIS A 78 -4.89 11.90 5.08
CA HIS A 78 -3.68 11.08 5.14
C HIS A 78 -2.73 11.54 6.26
N PHE A 79 -2.44 12.85 6.34
CA PHE A 79 -1.61 13.41 7.40
C PHE A 79 -2.26 13.31 8.78
N ALA A 80 -3.57 13.55 8.89
CA ALA A 80 -4.31 13.42 10.15
C ALA A 80 -4.32 11.97 10.66
N ARG A 81 -4.49 10.98 9.77
CA ARG A 81 -4.46 9.56 10.16
C ARG A 81 -3.06 9.14 10.62
N ARG A 82 -1.99 9.65 10.00
CA ARG A 82 -0.62 9.39 10.46
C ARG A 82 -0.33 9.98 11.84
N LYS A 83 -0.81 11.20 12.11
CA LYS A 83 -0.71 11.78 13.45
C LYS A 83 -1.47 10.95 14.50
N ARG A 84 -2.62 10.36 14.15
CA ARG A 84 -3.35 9.42 15.02
C ARG A 84 -2.67 8.06 15.16
N LEU A 85 -1.96 7.58 14.12
CA LEU A 85 -1.20 6.33 14.13
C LEU A 85 0.02 6.37 15.06
N ALA A 86 0.61 7.56 15.30
CA ALA A 86 1.60 7.75 16.37
C ALA A 86 1.03 7.44 17.77
N ALA A 87 -0.29 7.36 17.92
CA ALA A 87 -0.99 6.93 19.13
C ALA A 87 -1.42 5.43 19.09
N GLY A 88 -0.85 4.60 18.20
CA GLY A 88 -0.89 3.14 18.33
C GLY A 88 -2.03 2.38 17.62
N THR A 89 -2.82 3.02 16.75
CA THR A 89 -3.92 2.35 16.04
C THR A 89 -3.58 2.07 14.58
N ARG A 90 -3.40 0.79 14.20
CA ARG A 90 -3.17 0.31 12.81
C ARG A 90 -4.26 0.83 11.86
N GLY A 91 -4.05 2.00 11.26
CA GLY A 91 -4.96 2.62 10.31
C GLY A 91 -4.89 1.92 8.95
N ARG A 92 -5.89 1.09 8.67
CA ARG A 92 -6.17 0.56 7.32
C ARG A 92 -6.22 1.73 6.32
N CYS A 93 -5.46 1.62 5.23
CA CYS A 93 -5.50 2.58 4.13
C CYS A 93 -6.66 2.37 3.15
N CYS A 94 -7.59 1.46 3.48
CA CYS A 94 -8.80 1.24 2.71
C CYS A 94 -9.79 2.36 3.05
N VAL A 95 -9.75 3.45 2.28
CA VAL A 95 -10.93 4.31 2.13
C VAL A 95 -11.90 3.56 1.21
N PRO A 96 -13.04 3.07 1.71
CA PRO A 96 -13.99 2.31 0.89
C PRO A 96 -14.55 3.25 -0.18
N GLY A 97 -14.21 3.01 -1.45
CA GLY A 97 -14.83 3.71 -2.59
C GLY A 97 -13.93 4.61 -3.45
N TRP A 98 -12.66 4.83 -3.10
CA TRP A 98 -11.82 5.78 -3.85
C TRP A 98 -10.87 5.04 -4.79
N VAL A 99 -11.39 4.78 -5.99
CA VAL A 99 -10.64 4.28 -7.15
C VAL A 99 -9.70 5.40 -7.60
N LEU A 100 -8.38 5.16 -7.64
CA LEU A 100 -7.45 5.98 -8.41
C LEU A 100 -7.97 5.98 -9.86
N LYS A 101 -8.68 7.02 -10.27
CA LYS A 101 -9.19 7.11 -11.64
C LYS A 101 -8.01 7.34 -12.56
N ARG A 102 -7.86 6.45 -13.54
CA ARG A 102 -6.91 6.64 -14.64
C ARG A 102 -7.32 7.82 -15.49
N TYR A 103 -6.78 9.01 -15.18
CA TYR A 103 -6.85 10.15 -16.08
C TYR A 103 -5.77 9.96 -17.15
N SER A 104 -6.18 9.37 -18.28
CA SER A 104 -5.47 9.59 -19.54
C SER A 104 -5.60 11.08 -19.88
N ARG A 105 -4.51 11.68 -20.34
CA ARG A 105 -4.61 12.87 -21.20
C ARG A 105 -5.55 12.61 -22.36
#